data_AF-L9ZYQ1-F1
#
_entry.id   AF-L9ZYQ1-F1
#
_cell.length_a   1.000
_cell.length_b   1.000
_cell.length_c   1.000
_cell.angle_alpha   90.00
_cell.angle_beta   90.00
_cell.angle_gamma   90.00
#
_symmetry.space_group_name_H-M   'P 1'
#
loop_
_entity.id
_entity.type
_entity.pdbx_description
1 polymer ?
#
loop_
_entity_poly.entity_id
_entity_poly.type
_entity_poly.pdbx_seq_one_letter_code
_entity_poly.pdbx_strand_id
1 'polypeptide(L)'
;MSEERLVAEVPDELKRLVDADSRFNKEIVQAALWREFGGEKNSAIDQRIDEKKKRITVVENELEKREAELEELRRELKALEAKREEKSSKAEQVRDNLENIPEESLTPDNPAVKTQAEKVDMEPAELLKELGYEVDEE
;
A
#
# COMPACT_ATOMS: atom_id res chain seq x y z
N MET A 1 0.92 -6.93 -63.85
CA MET A 1 0.08 -6.33 -62.78
C MET A 1 -0.88 -5.38 -63.48
N SER A 2 -2.14 -5.76 -63.62
CA SER A 2 -3.17 -4.92 -64.26
C SER A 2 -3.68 -3.91 -63.24
N GLU A 3 -3.46 -2.61 -63.49
CA GLU A 3 -4.09 -1.55 -62.70
C GLU A 3 -5.59 -1.53 -62.99
N GLU A 4 -6.42 -1.89 -62.00
CA GLU A 4 -7.85 -1.68 -62.06
C GLU A 4 -8.16 -0.19 -61.88
N ARG A 5 -8.91 0.39 -62.83
CA ARG A 5 -9.29 1.81 -62.82
C ARG A 5 -10.80 1.94 -62.74
N LEU A 6 -11.28 2.67 -61.73
CA LEU A 6 -12.66 3.12 -61.63
C LEU A 6 -12.83 4.38 -62.50
N VAL A 7 -13.73 4.31 -63.48
CA VAL A 7 -14.09 5.43 -64.36
C VAL A 7 -15.57 5.74 -64.14
N ALA A 8 -15.88 6.99 -63.81
CA ALA A 8 -17.24 7.49 -63.66
C ALA A 8 -17.40 8.77 -64.48
N GLU A 9 -18.58 8.97 -65.08
CA GLU A 9 -18.92 10.23 -65.74
C GLU A 9 -19.19 11.30 -64.69
N VAL A 10 -18.45 12.41 -64.79
CA VAL A 10 -18.59 13.57 -63.92
C VAL A 10 -19.24 14.69 -64.74
N PRO A 11 -20.33 15.31 -64.26
CA PRO A 11 -20.94 16.47 -64.89
C PRO A 11 -19.92 17.60 -65.17
N ASP A 12 -20.04 18.28 -66.31
CA ASP A 12 -19.08 19.29 -66.77
C ASP A 12 -18.85 20.44 -65.77
N GLU A 13 -19.88 20.76 -64.98
CA GLU A 13 -19.82 21.78 -63.92
C GLU A 13 -18.87 21.39 -62.78
N LEU A 14 -18.85 20.10 -62.42
CA LEU A 14 -17.96 19.56 -61.39
C LEU A 14 -16.54 19.36 -61.91
N LYS A 15 -16.38 19.05 -63.21
CA LYS A 15 -15.08 18.94 -63.85
C LYS A 15 -14.30 20.27 -63.78
N ARG A 16 -14.97 21.40 -64.01
CA ARG A 16 -14.36 22.74 -63.89
C ARG A 16 -13.91 23.08 -62.48
N LEU A 17 -14.64 22.59 -61.46
CA LEU A 17 -14.28 22.78 -60.05
C LEU A 17 -13.08 21.92 -59.65
N VAL A 18 -13.01 20.69 -60.18
CA VAL A 18 -11.89 19.76 -59.95
C VAL A 18 -10.62 20.22 -60.66
N ASP A 19 -10.72 20.70 -61.90
CA ASP A 19 -9.57 21.26 -62.64
C ASP A 19 -9.05 22.59 -62.02
N ALA A 20 -9.88 23.28 -61.23
CA ALA A 20 -9.53 24.52 -60.53
C ALA A 20 -8.97 24.30 -59.12
N ASP A 21 -9.13 23.11 -58.53
CA ASP A 21 -8.53 22.76 -57.24
C ASP A 21 -7.14 22.16 -57.46
N SER A 22 -6.13 22.78 -56.86
CA SER A 22 -4.72 22.37 -57.01
C SER A 22 -4.36 21.10 -56.22
N ARG A 23 -5.30 20.55 -55.44
CA ARG A 23 -5.11 19.31 -54.68
C ARG A 23 -5.33 18.10 -55.56
N PHE A 24 -4.45 17.10 -55.46
CA PHE A 24 -4.59 15.88 -56.26
C PHE A 24 -5.84 15.13 -55.78
N ASN A 25 -6.75 14.73 -56.68
CA ASN A 25 -7.95 13.94 -56.35
C ASN A 25 -7.65 12.73 -55.42
N LYS A 26 -6.45 12.17 -55.55
CA LYS A 26 -5.90 11.11 -54.71
C LYS A 26 -5.75 11.51 -53.23
N GLU A 27 -5.32 12.73 -52.95
CA GLU A 27 -5.11 13.26 -51.60
C GLU A 27 -6.44 13.52 -50.89
N ILE A 28 -7.44 14.01 -51.63
CA ILE A 28 -8.80 14.23 -51.11
C ILE A 28 -9.44 12.89 -50.72
N VAL A 29 -9.32 11.87 -51.58
CA VAL A 29 -9.84 10.53 -51.32
C VAL A 29 -9.09 9.86 -50.16
N GLN A 30 -7.76 9.99 -50.08
CA GLN A 30 -6.98 9.47 -48.96
C GLN A 30 -7.33 10.15 -47.62
N ALA A 31 -7.52 11.47 -47.62
CA ALA A 31 -7.93 12.22 -46.43
C ALA A 31 -9.34 11.81 -45.97
N ALA A 32 -10.28 11.61 -46.91
CA ALA A 32 -11.62 11.13 -46.60
C ALA A 32 -11.60 9.71 -45.99
N LEU A 33 -10.80 8.80 -46.56
CA LEU A 33 -10.63 7.45 -46.01
C LEU A 33 -9.95 7.44 -44.64
N TRP A 34 -8.94 8.28 -44.42
CA TRP A 34 -8.30 8.42 -43.11
C TRP A 34 -9.26 8.97 -42.06
N ARG A 35 -10.11 9.93 -42.43
CA ARG A 35 -11.13 10.50 -41.55
C ARG A 35 -12.19 9.46 -41.16
N GLU A 36 -12.71 8.72 -42.14
CA GLU A 36 -13.78 7.73 -41.91
C GLU A 36 -13.29 6.42 -41.26
N PHE A 37 -12.03 6.01 -41.49
CA PHE A 37 -11.55 4.69 -41.04
C PHE A 37 -10.34 4.72 -40.08
N GLY A 38 -9.56 5.80 -40.06
CA GLY A 38 -8.31 5.91 -39.29
C GLY A 38 -8.38 6.83 -38.06
N GLY A 39 -9.20 7.90 -38.10
CA GLY A 39 -9.28 8.92 -37.05
C GLY A 39 -10.00 8.46 -35.77
N GLU A 40 -11.14 7.79 -35.91
CA GLU A 40 -11.98 7.40 -34.76
C GLU A 40 -11.39 6.24 -33.94
N LYS A 41 -10.76 5.26 -34.60
CA LYS A 41 -10.15 4.10 -33.92
C LYS A 41 -8.93 4.47 -33.08
N ASN A 42 -8.10 5.39 -33.56
CA ASN A 42 -6.95 5.86 -32.80
C ASN A 42 -7.40 6.67 -31.58
N SER A 43 -8.42 7.51 -31.71
CA SER A 43 -8.97 8.26 -30.57
C SER A 43 -9.52 7.37 -29.46
N ALA A 44 -10.24 6.29 -29.80
CA ALA A 44 -10.76 5.36 -28.80
C ALA A 44 -9.66 4.55 -28.08
N ILE A 45 -8.59 4.18 -28.79
CA ILE A 45 -7.44 3.50 -28.21
C ILE A 45 -6.68 4.46 -27.28
N ASP A 46 -6.45 5.70 -27.71
CA ASP A 46 -5.75 6.72 -26.92
C ASP A 46 -6.51 7.05 -25.63
N GLN A 47 -7.84 7.19 -25.70
CA GLN A 47 -8.69 7.37 -24.52
C GLN A 47 -8.54 6.21 -23.53
N ARG A 48 -8.54 4.97 -24.05
CA ARG A 48 -8.39 3.78 -23.22
C ARG A 48 -6.98 3.68 -22.62
N ILE A 49 -5.96 4.12 -23.33
CA ILE A 49 -4.58 4.24 -22.81
C ILE A 49 -4.55 5.24 -21.66
N ASP A 50 -5.15 6.42 -21.82
CA ASP A 50 -5.16 7.46 -20.80
C ASP A 50 -5.96 7.04 -19.55
N GLU A 51 -7.08 6.35 -19.72
CA GLU A 51 -7.81 5.72 -18.61
C GLU A 51 -6.94 4.72 -17.85
N LYS A 52 -6.20 3.87 -18.58
CA LYS A 52 -5.30 2.89 -17.95
C LYS A 52 -4.15 3.56 -17.24
N LYS A 53 -3.54 4.61 -17.81
CA LYS A 53 -2.50 5.41 -17.14
C LYS A 53 -3.03 6.02 -15.84
N LYS A 54 -4.20 6.66 -15.86
CA LYS A 54 -4.83 7.21 -14.66
C LYS A 54 -5.07 6.13 -13.60
N ARG A 55 -5.55 4.96 -14.02
CA ARG A 55 -5.78 3.84 -13.09
C ARG A 55 -4.48 3.31 -12.49
N ILE A 56 -3.40 3.23 -13.29
CA ILE A 56 -2.08 2.85 -12.80
C ILE A 56 -1.62 3.83 -11.72
N THR A 57 -1.67 5.14 -11.97
CA THR A 57 -1.27 6.15 -10.98
C THR A 57 -2.08 6.06 -9.68
N VAL A 58 -3.39 5.80 -9.76
CA VAL A 58 -4.21 5.59 -8.56
C VAL A 58 -3.74 4.37 -7.77
N VAL A 59 -3.48 3.25 -8.45
CA VAL A 59 -3.02 2.01 -7.80
C VAL A 59 -1.62 2.17 -7.22
N GLU A 60 -0.71 2.87 -7.90
CA GLU A 60 0.63 3.19 -7.39
C GLU A 60 0.56 4.02 -6.11
N ASN A 61 -0.27 5.06 -6.09
CA ASN A 61 -0.49 5.89 -4.89
C ASN A 61 -1.13 5.09 -3.74
N GLU A 62 -2.04 4.17 -4.03
CA GLU A 62 -2.61 3.27 -3.03
C GLU A 62 -1.53 2.33 -2.46
N LEU A 63 -0.68 1.78 -3.33
CA LEU A 63 0.43 0.91 -2.93
C LEU A 63 1.41 1.64 -2.01
N GLU A 64 1.84 2.85 -2.37
CA GLU A 64 2.75 3.66 -1.55
C GLU A 64 2.17 3.93 -0.16
N LYS A 65 0.87 4.27 -0.07
CA LYS A 65 0.19 4.45 1.22
C LYS A 65 0.17 3.17 2.06
N ARG A 66 -0.07 2.03 1.42
CA ARG A 66 -0.08 0.72 2.12
C ARG A 66 1.31 0.30 2.56
N GLU A 67 2.34 0.60 1.78
CA GLU A 67 3.72 0.35 2.15
C GLU A 67 4.13 1.19 3.36
N ALA A 68 3.75 2.47 3.39
CA ALA A 68 3.98 3.33 4.56
C ALA A 68 3.23 2.84 5.81
N GLU A 69 1.96 2.46 5.67
CA GLU A 69 1.16 1.85 6.76
C GLU A 69 1.83 0.58 7.30
N LEU A 70 2.33 -0.28 6.40
CA LEU A 70 3.00 -1.53 6.75
C LEU A 70 4.36 -1.30 7.42
N GLU A 71 5.09 -0.27 7.02
CA GLU A 71 6.34 0.11 7.70
C GLU A 71 6.07 0.61 9.13
N GLU A 72 5.03 1.42 9.33
CA GLU A 72 4.68 1.91 10.66
C GLU A 72 4.25 0.76 11.59
N LEU A 73 3.38 -0.14 11.10
CA LEU A 73 2.99 -1.33 11.86
C LEU A 73 4.20 -2.23 12.22
N ARG A 74 5.19 -2.35 11.34
CA ARG A 74 6.43 -3.08 11.64
C ARG A 74 7.25 -2.41 12.74
N ARG A 75 7.32 -1.08 12.74
CA ARG A 75 8.02 -0.32 13.79
C ARG A 75 7.31 -0.47 15.14
N GLU A 76 5.99 -0.34 15.15
CA GLU A 76 5.17 -0.55 16.34
C GLU A 76 5.33 -1.97 16.88
N LEU A 77 5.25 -2.99 16.02
CA LEU A 77 5.45 -4.38 16.41
C LEU A 77 6.83 -4.58 17.06
N LYS A 78 7.89 -4.08 16.40
CA LYS A 78 9.26 -4.19 16.93
C LYS A 78 9.40 -3.49 18.28
N ALA A 79 8.77 -2.33 18.47
CA ALA A 79 8.78 -1.61 19.74
C ALA A 79 8.05 -2.40 20.83
N LEU A 80 6.92 -3.03 20.51
CA LEU A 80 6.16 -3.87 21.44
C LEU A 80 6.92 -5.15 21.80
N GLU A 81 7.57 -5.80 20.82
CA GLU A 81 8.41 -6.98 21.04
C GLU A 81 9.59 -6.64 21.97
N ALA A 82 10.28 -5.52 21.72
CA ALA A 82 11.36 -5.05 22.60
C ALA A 82 10.86 -4.76 24.02
N LYS A 83 9.69 -4.12 24.17
CA LYS A 83 9.06 -3.89 25.47
C LYS A 83 8.71 -5.19 26.19
N ARG A 84 8.23 -6.19 25.46
CA ARG A 84 7.92 -7.52 26.01
C ARG A 84 9.19 -8.22 26.47
N GLU A 85 10.25 -8.19 25.68
CA GLU A 85 11.53 -8.77 26.04
C GLU A 85 12.14 -8.09 27.28
N GLU A 86 12.08 -6.76 27.35
CA GLU A 86 12.51 -6.00 28.52
C GLU A 86 11.71 -6.40 29.77
N LYS A 87 10.38 -6.51 29.67
CA LYS A 87 9.53 -6.97 30.77
C LYS A 87 9.88 -8.40 31.20
N SER A 88 10.09 -9.31 30.25
CA SER A 88 10.48 -10.69 30.54
C SER A 88 11.81 -10.76 31.26
N SER A 89 12.81 -10.00 30.79
CA SER A 89 14.14 -9.96 31.43
C SER A 89 14.07 -9.36 32.84
N LYS A 90 13.27 -8.32 33.05
CA LYS A 90 13.04 -7.75 34.39
C LYS A 90 12.36 -8.75 35.32
N ALA A 91 11.36 -9.49 34.84
CA ALA A 91 10.68 -10.51 35.63
C ALA A 91 11.63 -11.63 36.05
N GLU A 92 12.52 -12.08 35.15
CA GLU A 92 13.55 -13.07 35.43
C GLU A 92 14.54 -12.56 36.48
N GLN A 93 15.04 -11.33 36.34
CA GLN A 93 15.93 -10.70 37.34
C GLN A 93 15.26 -10.56 38.71
N VAL A 94 13.98 -10.22 38.76
CA VAL A 94 13.23 -10.13 40.01
C VAL A 94 13.11 -11.52 40.65
N ARG A 95 12.79 -12.55 39.86
CA ARG A 95 12.72 -13.94 40.34
C ARG A 95 14.06 -14.39 40.93
N ASP A 96 15.17 -14.17 40.23
CA ASP A 96 16.51 -14.52 40.71
C ASP A 96 16.87 -13.80 42.02
N ASN A 97 16.50 -12.52 42.14
CA ASN A 97 16.73 -11.76 43.36
C ASN A 97 15.93 -12.27 44.57
N LEU A 98 14.77 -12.87 44.32
CA LEU A 98 13.89 -13.41 45.36
C LEU A 98 14.15 -14.91 45.64
N GLU A 99 14.90 -15.62 44.79
CA GLU A 99 15.18 -17.07 44.90
C GLU A 99 15.81 -17.47 46.24
N ASN A 100 16.63 -16.58 46.83
CA ASN A 100 17.33 -16.84 48.10
C ASN A 100 16.49 -16.54 49.34
N ILE A 101 15.26 -16.07 49.18
CA ILE A 101 14.35 -15.76 50.27
C ILE A 101 13.45 -16.98 50.50
N PRO A 102 13.32 -17.48 51.75
CA PRO A 102 12.39 -18.56 52.04
C PRO A 102 10.96 -18.21 51.59
N GLU A 103 10.24 -19.14 50.96
CA GLU A 103 8.88 -18.91 50.45
C GLU A 103 7.93 -18.37 51.54
N GLU A 104 8.04 -18.87 52.77
CA GLU A 104 7.28 -18.42 53.95
C GLU A 104 7.49 -16.92 54.29
N SER A 105 8.60 -16.34 53.81
CA SER A 105 8.93 -14.94 53.99
C SER A 105 8.62 -14.07 52.76
N LEU A 106 8.14 -14.66 51.65
CA LEU A 106 7.75 -13.92 50.44
C LEU A 106 6.33 -13.33 50.58
N THR A 107 6.17 -12.42 51.53
CA THR A 107 4.91 -11.70 51.75
C THR A 107 4.95 -10.29 51.12
N PRO A 108 3.80 -9.66 50.84
CA PRO A 108 3.74 -8.28 50.36
C PRO A 108 4.47 -7.28 51.26
N ASP A 109 4.60 -7.60 52.55
CA ASP A 109 5.27 -6.77 53.54
C ASP A 109 6.80 -6.91 53.59
N ASN A 110 7.36 -7.93 52.94
CA ASN A 110 8.79 -8.14 52.90
C ASN A 110 9.51 -6.97 52.20
N PRO A 111 10.52 -6.34 52.84
CA PRO A 111 11.27 -5.22 52.26
C PRO A 111 11.88 -5.53 50.88
N ALA A 112 12.34 -6.77 50.66
CA ALA A 112 12.90 -7.20 49.38
C ALA A 112 11.82 -7.24 48.29
N VAL A 113 10.62 -7.76 48.60
CA VAL A 113 9.49 -7.79 47.67
C VAL A 113 9.05 -6.37 47.32
N LYS A 114 8.91 -5.48 48.32
CA LYS A 114 8.59 -4.05 48.11
C LYS A 114 9.62 -3.37 47.19
N THR A 115 10.90 -3.59 47.44
CA THR A 115 11.98 -3.00 46.63
C THR A 115 11.95 -3.49 45.17
N GLN A 116 11.65 -4.77 44.95
CA GLN A 116 11.56 -5.31 43.59
C GLN A 116 10.27 -4.88 42.88
N ALA A 117 9.16 -4.78 43.61
CA ALA A 117 7.87 -4.31 43.09
C ALA A 117 7.97 -2.86 42.60
N GLU A 118 8.65 -1.99 43.36
CA GLU A 118 8.90 -0.61 42.96
C GLU A 118 9.76 -0.50 41.69
N LYS A 119 10.72 -1.42 41.47
CA LYS A 119 11.55 -1.43 40.25
C LYS A 119 10.77 -1.80 38.98
N VAL A 120 9.71 -2.59 39.12
CA VAL A 120 8.87 -2.99 37.99
C VAL A 120 7.56 -2.21 37.91
N ASP A 121 7.37 -1.22 38.79
CA ASP A 121 6.18 -0.36 38.88
C ASP A 121 4.89 -1.19 39.05
N MET A 122 4.92 -2.15 39.99
CA MET A 122 3.77 -2.99 40.36
C MET A 122 3.59 -2.99 41.88
N GLU A 123 2.40 -3.31 42.36
CA GLU A 123 2.16 -3.51 43.78
C GLU A 123 2.85 -4.81 44.26
N PRO A 124 3.38 -4.87 45.51
CA PRO A 124 4.05 -6.06 46.03
C PRO A 124 3.22 -7.35 45.95
N ALA A 125 1.92 -7.26 46.21
CA ALA A 125 0.98 -8.38 46.10
C ALA A 125 0.77 -8.82 44.63
N GLU A 126 0.69 -7.87 43.71
CA GLU A 126 0.57 -8.16 42.27
C GLU A 126 1.84 -8.81 41.72
N LEU A 127 3.02 -8.37 42.17
CA LEU A 127 4.30 -8.96 41.79
C LEU A 127 4.38 -10.43 42.20
N LEU A 128 4.01 -10.75 43.45
CA LEU A 128 4.04 -12.12 43.94
C LEU A 128 3.10 -13.03 43.15
N LYS A 129 1.89 -12.52 42.84
CA LYS A 129 0.92 -13.22 41.99
C LYS A 129 1.42 -13.47 40.57
N GLU A 130 2.07 -12.48 39.95
CA GLU A 130 2.66 -12.60 38.61
C GLU A 130 3.79 -13.64 38.57
N LEU A 131 4.56 -13.74 39.67
CA LEU A 131 5.64 -14.71 39.80
C LEU A 131 5.15 -16.14 40.12
N GLY A 132 3.88 -16.29 40.51
CA GLY A 132 3.23 -17.57 40.83
C GLY A 132 3.28 -17.96 42.31
N TYR A 133 3.58 -17.02 43.21
CA TYR A 133 3.51 -17.25 44.66
C TYR A 133 2.08 -17.07 45.17
N GLU A 134 1.70 -17.87 46.17
CA GLU A 134 0.43 -17.68 46.89
C GLU A 134 0.55 -16.43 47.77
N VAL A 135 -0.39 -15.50 47.60
CA VAL A 135 -0.50 -14.31 48.45
C VAL A 135 -1.69 -14.55 49.35
N ASP A 136 -1.45 -14.81 50.64
CA ASP A 136 -2.52 -14.83 51.63
C ASP A 136 -3.06 -13.40 51.80
N GLU A 137 -4.29 -13.19 51.35
CA GLU A 137 -5.06 -11.97 51.65
C GLU A 137 -5.50 -12.05 53.13
N GLU A 138 -4.78 -11.36 54.03
CA GLU A 138 -5.26 -11.08 55.40
C GLU A 138 -6.37 -10.01 55.42
#